data_AF-A0A3Q3G246-F1
#
_entry.id   AF-A0A3Q3G246-F1
#
_cell.length_a   1.000
_cell.length_b   1.000
_cell.length_c   1.000
_cell.angle_alpha   90.00
_cell.angle_beta   90.00
_cell.angle_gamma   90.00
#
_symmetry.space_group_name_H-M   'P 1'
#
loop_
_entity.id
_entity.type
_entity.pdbx_description
1 polymer ?
#
loop_
_entity_poly.entity_id
_entity_poly.type
_entity_poly.pdbx_seq_one_letter_code
_entity_poly.pdbx_strand_id
1 'polypeptide(L)'
;CPSIQLVIDVCLFLFQGNHVPNLALRGKAFQSSTLANGSASKAIDGRRDSTYYEGFCTHTLEETNPWWRLDLRETHAVTSVKVTNRGDCCAQRLDGAEIRIGNSAENNGNDNPKCASISHIGAGKTVTFYCEGGSVMGRFVNVIIPGPKKALTLCEVEVYAGTTRLCWSDALLYCRRHHWDLLSILSREEQSEVEQLLSRGSFLLTDHVWLGLRRYGCPWGLYKM
;
A
#
# COMPACT_ATOMS: atom_id res chain seq x y z
N CYS A 1 40.16 -27.21 11.06
CA CYS A 1 39.85 -25.77 10.88
C CYS A 1 38.49 -25.50 11.51
N PRO A 2 38.34 -24.50 12.39
CA PRO A 2 37.07 -24.27 13.07
C PRO A 2 36.02 -23.90 12.02
N SER A 3 34.96 -24.68 12.02
CA SER A 3 33.79 -24.57 11.15
C SER A 3 33.19 -23.18 11.30
N ILE A 4 33.13 -22.43 10.19
CA ILE A 4 32.39 -21.18 10.11
C ILE A 4 30.92 -21.54 10.38
N GLN A 5 30.41 -21.15 11.55
CA GLN A 5 29.02 -21.35 11.92
C GLN A 5 28.19 -20.35 11.11
N LEU A 6 27.48 -20.85 10.09
CA LEU A 6 26.52 -20.06 9.33
C LEU A 6 25.27 -19.89 10.20
N VAL A 7 25.05 -18.67 10.71
CA VAL A 7 23.76 -18.28 11.26
C VAL A 7 22.85 -17.95 10.09
N ILE A 8 21.78 -18.71 9.92
CA ILE A 8 20.75 -18.49 8.90
C ILE A 8 19.52 -17.96 9.63
N ASP A 9 19.23 -16.68 9.50
CA ASP A 9 17.93 -16.13 9.93
C ASP A 9 16.93 -16.35 8.80
N VAL A 10 15.91 -17.17 9.03
CA VAL A 10 14.82 -17.43 8.09
C VAL A 10 13.61 -16.61 8.53
N CYS A 11 13.31 -15.51 7.84
CA CYS A 11 11.98 -14.88 7.96
C CYS A 11 11.04 -15.75 7.11
N LEU A 12 10.31 -16.67 7.75
CA LEU A 12 9.30 -17.50 7.11
C LEU A 12 8.14 -16.60 6.71
N PHE A 13 8.15 -16.12 5.47
CA PHE A 13 7.00 -15.45 4.90
C PHE A 13 5.92 -16.49 4.60
N LEU A 14 4.91 -16.57 5.45
CA LEU A 14 3.63 -17.16 5.05
C LEU A 14 2.90 -16.13 4.18
N PHE A 15 3.35 -15.86 2.93
CA PHE A 15 2.47 -15.13 2.00
C PHE A 15 1.35 -16.07 1.57
N GLN A 16 0.14 -15.75 1.99
CA GLN A 16 -1.06 -16.25 1.33
C GLN A 16 -1.12 -15.63 -0.08
N GLY A 17 -0.56 -16.30 -1.08
CA GLY A 17 -0.77 -15.99 -2.50
C GLY A 17 -0.16 -14.67 -2.99
N ASN A 18 -0.03 -14.58 -4.32
CA ASN A 18 0.57 -13.48 -5.06
C ASN A 18 -0.30 -12.19 -5.08
N HIS A 19 -0.97 -11.88 -3.96
CA HIS A 19 -1.94 -10.80 -3.87
C HIS A 19 -1.37 -9.67 -2.99
N VAL A 20 -0.87 -8.61 -3.61
CA VAL A 20 -0.54 -7.38 -2.88
C VAL A 20 -1.83 -6.85 -2.25
N PRO A 21 -1.95 -6.83 -0.90
CA PRO A 21 -3.19 -6.44 -0.26
C PRO A 21 -3.47 -4.95 -0.47
N ASN A 22 -4.74 -4.59 -0.69
CA ASN A 22 -5.16 -3.19 -0.67
C ASN A 22 -5.00 -2.65 0.75
N LEU A 23 -4.03 -1.75 0.95
CA LEU A 23 -3.72 -1.15 2.24
C LEU A 23 -4.84 -0.24 2.76
N ALA A 24 -5.67 0.29 1.85
CA ALA A 24 -6.70 1.26 2.18
C ALA A 24 -7.79 0.69 3.09
N LEU A 25 -8.09 -0.61 2.99
CA LEU A 25 -9.11 -1.29 3.79
C LEU A 25 -8.86 -1.24 5.31
N ARG A 26 -7.61 -1.03 5.72
CA ARG A 26 -7.23 -0.92 7.14
C ARG A 26 -7.09 0.52 7.60
N GLY A 27 -7.10 1.47 6.66
CA GLY A 27 -6.90 2.88 6.95
C GLY A 27 -8.12 3.56 7.56
N LYS A 28 -8.04 4.88 7.67
CA LYS A 28 -9.17 5.74 8.03
C LYS A 28 -9.26 6.91 7.05
N ALA A 29 -10.43 7.10 6.46
CA ALA A 29 -10.67 8.13 5.47
C ALA A 29 -11.31 9.40 6.07
N PHE A 30 -10.94 10.54 5.52
CA PHE A 30 -11.44 11.88 5.87
C PHE A 30 -11.62 12.68 4.57
N GLN A 31 -12.42 13.74 4.61
CA GLN A 31 -12.61 14.64 3.47
C GLN A 31 -12.93 16.05 3.95
N SER A 32 -12.75 17.04 3.07
CA SER A 32 -12.94 18.46 3.36
C SER A 32 -14.35 18.81 3.86
N SER A 33 -15.37 18.22 3.24
CA SER A 33 -16.78 18.40 3.58
C SER A 33 -17.59 17.18 3.13
N THR A 34 -18.83 17.02 3.60
CA THR A 34 -19.66 15.86 3.23
C THR A 34 -21.03 16.31 2.73
N LEU A 35 -21.39 15.86 1.51
CA LEU A 35 -22.73 16.04 0.96
C LEU A 35 -23.59 14.80 1.23
N ALA A 36 -24.70 15.01 1.93
CA ALA A 36 -25.67 13.97 2.27
C ALA A 36 -24.99 12.73 2.86
N ASN A 37 -25.24 11.54 2.30
CA ASN A 37 -24.67 10.28 2.77
C ASN A 37 -23.30 9.97 2.16
N GLY A 38 -22.63 10.91 1.48
CA GLY A 38 -21.36 10.69 0.79
C GLY A 38 -20.12 10.67 1.70
N SER A 39 -20.14 9.91 2.80
CA SER A 39 -19.05 9.88 3.79
C SER A 39 -17.72 9.37 3.21
N ALA A 40 -16.60 9.92 3.68
CA ALA A 40 -15.26 9.60 3.18
C ALA A 40 -14.89 8.11 3.20
N SER A 41 -15.42 7.34 4.16
CA SER A 41 -15.14 5.90 4.33
C SER A 41 -15.62 5.03 3.18
N LYS A 42 -16.55 5.51 2.36
CA LYS A 42 -17.10 4.75 1.22
C LYS A 42 -16.04 4.42 0.17
N ALA A 43 -15.03 5.28 0.00
CA ALA A 43 -13.94 5.03 -0.94
C ALA A 43 -12.90 4.00 -0.44
N ILE A 44 -13.10 3.37 0.72
CA ILE A 44 -12.19 2.34 1.25
C ILE A 44 -12.96 1.15 1.83
N ASP A 45 -14.19 0.94 1.37
CA ASP A 45 -15.06 -0.13 1.90
C ASP A 45 -14.91 -1.45 1.13
N GLY A 46 -14.07 -1.47 0.08
CA GLY A 46 -13.80 -2.65 -0.74
C GLY A 46 -14.79 -2.84 -1.88
N ARG A 47 -15.68 -1.88 -2.15
CA ARG A 47 -16.72 -1.97 -3.18
C ARG A 47 -16.47 -0.95 -4.27
N ARG A 48 -16.46 -1.41 -5.53
CA ARG A 48 -16.30 -0.54 -6.71
C ARG A 48 -17.64 -0.11 -7.33
N ASP A 49 -18.76 -0.35 -6.64
CA ASP A 49 -20.07 0.11 -7.08
C ASP A 49 -20.03 1.63 -7.28
N SER A 50 -20.45 2.09 -8.46
CA SER A 50 -20.15 3.46 -8.91
C SER A 50 -21.36 4.39 -8.92
N THR A 51 -22.49 3.95 -8.36
CA THR A 51 -23.74 4.72 -8.30
C THR A 51 -23.80 5.53 -7.01
N TYR A 52 -23.60 6.86 -7.09
CA TYR A 52 -23.68 7.72 -5.90
C TYR A 52 -25.07 7.73 -5.26
N TYR A 53 -26.13 7.75 -6.08
CA TYR A 53 -27.51 7.79 -5.56
C TYR A 53 -27.93 6.53 -4.79
N GLU A 54 -27.24 5.40 -5.02
CA GLU A 54 -27.41 4.17 -4.23
C GLU A 54 -26.51 4.16 -2.98
N GLY A 55 -25.70 5.21 -2.80
CA GLY A 55 -24.88 5.40 -1.62
C GLY A 55 -23.54 4.68 -1.63
N PHE A 56 -22.97 4.36 -2.80
CA PHE A 56 -21.67 3.68 -2.86
C PHE A 56 -20.46 4.61 -2.90
N CYS A 57 -20.64 5.89 -3.23
CA CYS A 57 -19.52 6.81 -3.40
C CYS A 57 -19.44 7.89 -2.31
N THR A 58 -18.24 8.43 -2.09
CA THR A 58 -18.01 9.65 -1.30
C THR A 58 -18.53 10.88 -2.05
N HIS A 59 -18.78 11.99 -1.37
CA HIS A 59 -19.11 13.25 -2.03
C HIS A 59 -18.85 14.45 -1.11
N THR A 60 -18.07 15.43 -1.57
CA THR A 60 -17.89 16.72 -0.88
C THR A 60 -18.99 17.71 -1.24
N LEU A 61 -19.14 18.80 -0.50
CA LEU A 61 -19.87 19.97 -1.00
C LEU A 61 -19.13 20.58 -2.20
N GLU A 62 -19.79 21.49 -2.92
CA GLU A 62 -19.11 22.35 -3.89
C GLU A 62 -18.29 23.39 -3.12
N GLU A 63 -16.97 23.35 -3.28
CA GLU A 63 -16.04 24.22 -2.56
C GLU A 63 -14.75 24.47 -3.36
N THR A 64 -13.86 25.29 -2.81
CA THR A 64 -12.53 25.53 -3.40
C THR A 64 -11.57 24.47 -2.88
N ASN A 65 -10.85 23.81 -3.80
CA ASN A 65 -9.85 22.79 -3.47
C ASN A 65 -10.40 21.63 -2.59
N PRO A 66 -11.53 20.98 -2.93
CA PRO A 66 -12.03 19.83 -2.18
C PRO A 66 -10.99 18.70 -2.17
N TRP A 67 -10.89 18.01 -1.04
CA TRP A 67 -9.92 16.95 -0.85
C TRP A 67 -10.50 15.77 -0.07
N TRP A 68 -9.94 14.60 -0.35
CA TRP A 68 -10.14 13.37 0.39
C TRP A 68 -8.77 12.86 0.84
N ARG A 69 -8.67 12.34 2.06
CA ARG A 69 -7.42 11.80 2.64
C ARG A 69 -7.65 10.45 3.29
N LEU A 70 -6.75 9.53 3.00
CA LEU A 70 -6.55 8.29 3.71
C LEU A 70 -5.38 8.39 4.68
N ASP A 71 -5.59 8.02 5.94
CA ASP A 71 -4.53 7.68 6.88
C ASP A 71 -4.31 6.16 6.87
N LEU A 72 -3.15 5.73 6.36
CA LEU A 72 -2.73 4.32 6.34
C LEU A 72 -2.26 3.81 7.71
N ARG A 73 -2.26 4.65 8.75
CA ARG A 73 -1.77 4.43 10.12
C ARG A 73 -0.25 4.38 10.24
N GLU A 74 0.42 3.76 9.28
CA GLU A 74 1.88 3.68 9.22
C GLU A 74 2.41 4.13 7.85
N THR A 75 3.71 4.39 7.77
CA THR A 75 4.35 4.82 6.53
C THR A 75 4.62 3.60 5.64
N HIS A 76 4.15 3.66 4.40
CA HIS A 76 4.40 2.64 3.39
C HIS A 76 5.12 3.21 2.16
N ALA A 77 5.82 2.35 1.43
CA ALA A 77 6.36 2.65 0.12
C ALA A 77 5.30 2.45 -0.96
N VAL A 78 4.39 3.42 -1.09
CA VAL A 78 3.27 3.34 -2.02
C VAL A 78 3.79 3.38 -3.46
N THR A 79 3.46 2.36 -4.25
CA THR A 79 3.84 2.28 -5.67
C THR A 79 2.71 2.69 -6.60
N SER A 80 1.47 2.36 -6.23
CA SER A 80 0.32 2.67 -7.06
C SER A 80 -0.95 2.88 -6.26
N VAL A 81 -1.84 3.68 -6.84
CA VAL A 81 -3.17 3.98 -6.33
C VAL A 81 -4.17 3.70 -7.44
N LYS A 82 -5.18 2.89 -7.17
CA LYS A 82 -6.33 2.71 -8.06
C LYS A 82 -7.47 3.60 -7.61
N VAL A 83 -8.13 4.24 -8.56
CA VAL A 83 -9.27 5.12 -8.29
C VAL A 83 -10.44 4.70 -9.17
N THR A 84 -11.59 4.46 -8.56
CA THR A 84 -12.87 4.22 -9.23
C THR A 84 -13.71 5.49 -9.22
N ASN A 85 -14.06 5.97 -10.41
CA ASN A 85 -14.84 7.18 -10.59
C ASN A 85 -16.36 6.91 -10.52
N ARG A 86 -17.14 7.97 -10.32
CA ARG A 86 -18.61 7.93 -10.37
C ARG A 86 -19.12 7.45 -11.73
N GLY A 87 -20.17 6.63 -11.73
CA GLY A 87 -20.74 5.99 -12.92
C GLY A 87 -22.07 6.55 -13.38
N ASP A 88 -22.90 7.04 -12.47
CA ASP A 88 -24.27 7.47 -12.74
C ASP A 88 -24.38 8.88 -13.36
N CYS A 89 -23.39 9.74 -13.12
CA CYS A 89 -23.24 11.02 -13.83
C CYS A 89 -21.86 11.61 -13.56
N CYS A 90 -21.59 12.75 -14.21
CA CYS A 90 -20.66 13.75 -13.67
C CYS A 90 -19.20 13.28 -13.55
N ALA A 91 -18.81 12.24 -14.28
CA ALA A 91 -17.48 11.64 -14.23
C ALA A 91 -16.35 12.66 -14.48
N GLN A 92 -16.60 13.64 -15.34
CA GLN A 92 -15.67 14.72 -15.67
C GLN A 92 -15.29 15.62 -14.48
N ARG A 93 -15.99 15.55 -13.34
CA ARG A 93 -15.65 16.36 -12.16
C ARG A 93 -14.29 16.00 -11.57
N LEU A 94 -13.84 14.75 -11.74
CA LEU A 94 -12.56 14.26 -11.24
C LEU A 94 -11.38 14.66 -12.15
N ASP A 95 -11.65 15.23 -13.33
CA ASP A 95 -10.62 15.65 -14.27
C ASP A 95 -9.77 16.78 -13.68
N GLY A 96 -8.45 16.60 -13.72
CA GLY A 96 -7.47 17.52 -13.13
C GLY A 96 -7.20 17.29 -11.64
N ALA A 97 -7.74 16.23 -11.04
CA ALA A 97 -7.40 15.86 -9.67
C ALA A 97 -5.93 15.42 -9.54
N GLU A 98 -5.38 15.56 -8.35
CA GLU A 98 -4.00 15.17 -8.02
C GLU A 98 -3.98 14.16 -6.89
N ILE A 99 -3.17 13.11 -7.04
CA ILE A 99 -2.86 12.15 -5.98
C ILE A 99 -1.56 12.60 -5.32
N ARG A 100 -1.60 12.84 -4.01
CA ARG A 100 -0.47 13.32 -3.21
C ARG A 100 -0.19 12.38 -2.06
N ILE A 101 1.09 12.06 -1.83
CA ILE A 101 1.49 11.03 -0.87
C ILE A 101 2.65 11.52 -0.03
N GLY A 102 2.56 11.38 1.29
CA GLY A 102 3.65 11.74 2.19
C GLY A 102 3.32 11.52 3.67
N ASN A 103 4.16 12.06 4.54
CA ASN A 103 4.03 11.90 5.99
C ASN A 103 3.56 13.18 6.71
N SER A 104 3.49 14.32 6.01
CA SER A 104 3.03 15.57 6.62
C SER A 104 1.51 15.62 6.69
N ALA A 105 0.98 16.05 7.83
CA ALA A 105 -0.44 16.34 8.04
C ALA A 105 -0.77 17.84 7.84
N GLU A 106 0.24 18.69 7.62
CA GLU A 106 0.07 20.12 7.34
C GLU A 106 -0.79 20.33 6.10
N ASN A 107 -1.64 21.37 6.13
CA ASN A 107 -2.65 21.62 5.09
C ASN A 107 -3.46 20.35 4.74
N ASN A 108 -3.82 19.56 5.76
CA ASN A 108 -4.48 18.26 5.61
C ASN A 108 -3.72 17.24 4.75
N GLY A 109 -2.41 17.40 4.55
CA GLY A 109 -1.59 16.54 3.68
C GLY A 109 -1.65 16.92 2.20
N ASN A 110 -2.33 18.01 1.84
CA ASN A 110 -2.46 18.46 0.45
C ASN A 110 -1.18 19.07 -0.13
N ASP A 111 -0.18 19.36 0.72
CA ASP A 111 1.13 19.86 0.27
C ASP A 111 2.17 18.74 0.12
N ASN A 112 1.82 17.49 0.43
CA ASN A 112 2.70 16.35 0.19
C ASN A 112 3.06 16.22 -1.30
N PRO A 113 4.22 15.60 -1.62
CA PRO A 113 4.64 15.37 -3.00
C PRO A 113 3.55 14.74 -3.87
N LYS A 114 3.44 15.23 -5.11
CA LYS A 114 2.51 14.68 -6.09
C LYS A 114 3.03 13.33 -6.58
N CYS A 115 2.21 12.29 -6.41
CA CYS A 115 2.46 10.95 -6.95
C CYS A 115 2.02 10.86 -8.41
N ALA A 116 0.83 11.35 -8.73
CA ALA A 116 0.27 11.32 -10.09
C ALA A 116 -0.82 12.38 -10.28
N SER A 117 -1.13 12.71 -11.54
CA SER A 117 -2.27 13.54 -11.93
C SER A 117 -3.34 12.68 -12.61
N ILE A 118 -4.60 12.91 -12.27
CA ILE A 118 -5.76 12.26 -12.88
C ILE A 118 -6.24 13.14 -14.03
N SER A 119 -5.86 12.80 -15.26
CA SER A 119 -6.28 13.54 -16.45
C SER A 119 -7.77 13.32 -16.75
N HIS A 120 -8.18 12.05 -16.82
CA HIS A 120 -9.56 11.65 -17.02
C HIS A 120 -9.80 10.21 -16.58
N ILE A 121 -10.96 9.93 -15.98
CA ILE A 121 -11.44 8.57 -15.73
C ILE A 121 -12.88 8.49 -16.21
N GLY A 122 -13.17 7.59 -17.15
CA GLY A 122 -14.52 7.40 -17.67
C GLY A 122 -15.53 6.99 -16.58
N ALA A 123 -16.82 7.21 -16.85
CA ALA A 123 -17.88 6.91 -15.90
C ALA A 123 -17.83 5.45 -15.41
N GLY A 124 -17.78 5.28 -14.09
CA GLY A 124 -17.76 3.97 -13.42
C GLY A 124 -16.51 3.15 -13.67
N LYS A 125 -15.47 3.73 -14.27
CA LYS A 125 -14.21 3.05 -14.55
C LYS A 125 -13.24 3.17 -13.38
N THR A 126 -12.37 2.17 -13.28
CA THR A 126 -11.24 2.15 -12.37
C THR A 126 -9.95 2.30 -13.16
N VAL A 127 -9.09 3.24 -12.77
CA VAL A 127 -7.78 3.45 -13.39
C VAL A 127 -6.69 3.33 -12.32
N THR A 128 -5.56 2.75 -12.71
CA THR A 128 -4.38 2.62 -11.86
C THR A 128 -3.40 3.74 -12.17
N PHE A 129 -2.95 4.44 -11.13
CA PHE A 129 -1.94 5.48 -11.20
C PHE A 129 -0.68 4.98 -10.52
N TYR A 130 0.43 4.99 -11.24
CA TYR A 130 1.75 4.66 -10.71
C TYR A 130 2.46 5.94 -10.30
N CYS A 131 3.10 5.94 -9.13
CA CYS A 131 3.81 7.13 -8.69
C CYS A 131 5.06 7.38 -9.52
N GLU A 132 5.30 8.65 -9.85
CA GLU A 132 6.57 9.08 -10.46
C GLU A 132 7.76 8.67 -9.56
N GLY A 133 8.80 8.11 -10.17
CA GLY A 133 9.95 7.55 -9.42
C GLY A 133 9.73 6.15 -8.84
N GLY A 134 8.61 5.49 -9.14
CA GLY A 134 8.34 4.09 -8.85
C GLY A 134 7.68 3.85 -7.49
N SER A 135 8.14 4.51 -6.42
CA SER A 135 7.49 4.46 -5.10
C SER A 135 7.68 5.75 -4.31
N VAL A 136 6.67 6.13 -3.53
CA VAL A 136 6.71 7.28 -2.62
C VAL A 136 6.46 6.79 -1.19
N MET A 137 7.32 7.19 -0.26
CA MET A 137 7.13 6.91 1.17
C MET A 137 6.05 7.85 1.73
N GLY A 138 4.96 7.28 2.26
CA GLY A 138 3.92 8.07 2.88
C GLY A 138 2.97 7.28 3.76
N ARG A 139 2.46 7.96 4.79
CA ARG A 139 1.35 7.51 5.63
C ARG A 139 0.01 8.05 5.13
N PHE A 140 0.02 9.25 4.54
CA PHE A 140 -1.17 9.91 4.04
C PHE A 140 -1.24 9.81 2.51
N VAL A 141 -2.40 9.43 2.00
CA VAL A 141 -2.73 9.47 0.57
C VAL A 141 -3.89 10.44 0.40
N ASN A 142 -3.67 11.52 -0.34
CA ASN A 142 -4.64 12.56 -0.61
C ASN A 142 -5.05 12.53 -2.09
N VAL A 143 -6.34 12.78 -2.34
CA VAL A 143 -6.86 13.14 -3.66
C VAL A 143 -7.46 14.53 -3.53
N ILE A 144 -6.92 15.50 -4.27
CA ILE A 144 -7.35 16.90 -4.24
C ILE A 144 -7.74 17.35 -5.66
N ILE A 145 -8.78 18.17 -5.79
CA ILE A 145 -9.11 18.83 -7.05
C ILE A 145 -8.83 20.33 -6.90
N PRO A 146 -7.70 20.84 -7.44
CA PRO A 146 -7.41 22.26 -7.38
C PRO A 146 -8.44 23.09 -8.16
N GLY A 147 -8.74 24.27 -7.65
CA GLY A 147 -9.59 25.28 -8.29
C GLY A 147 -10.89 25.57 -7.54
N PRO A 148 -11.58 26.65 -7.93
CA PRO A 148 -12.85 27.05 -7.33
C PRO A 148 -14.02 26.19 -7.82
N LYS A 149 -15.06 26.09 -7.00
CA LYS A 149 -16.35 25.46 -7.35
C LYS A 149 -16.20 24.02 -7.88
N LYS A 150 -15.45 23.21 -7.13
CA LYS A 150 -15.22 21.80 -7.42
C LYS A 150 -16.00 20.94 -6.42
N ALA A 151 -16.38 19.75 -6.87
CA ALA A 151 -16.95 18.72 -6.01
C ALA A 151 -16.20 17.41 -6.27
N LEU A 152 -15.69 16.80 -5.20
CA LEU A 152 -14.94 15.54 -5.26
C LEU A 152 -15.86 14.37 -4.95
N THR A 153 -15.84 13.35 -5.81
CA THR A 153 -16.55 12.09 -5.64
C THR A 153 -15.59 10.96 -5.98
N LEU A 154 -15.43 10.01 -5.06
CA LEU A 154 -14.62 8.81 -5.24
C LEU A 154 -15.49 7.62 -4.84
N CYS A 155 -15.58 6.62 -5.70
CA CYS A 155 -16.35 5.42 -5.39
C CYS A 155 -15.46 4.36 -4.73
N GLU A 156 -14.19 4.26 -5.13
CA GLU A 156 -13.23 3.41 -4.44
C GLU A 156 -11.80 3.93 -4.67
N VAL A 157 -10.97 3.84 -3.64
CA VAL A 157 -9.53 4.14 -3.67
C VAL A 157 -8.78 2.97 -3.06
N GLU A 158 -7.97 2.31 -3.87
CA GLU A 158 -7.13 1.20 -3.43
C GLU A 158 -5.68 1.62 -3.48
N VAL A 159 -4.93 1.30 -2.42
CA VAL A 159 -3.53 1.69 -2.27
C VAL A 159 -2.67 0.44 -2.18
N TYR A 160 -1.63 0.39 -3.01
CA TYR A 160 -0.69 -0.71 -3.04
C TYR A 160 0.72 -0.21 -2.80
N ALA A 161 1.41 -0.86 -1.88
CA ALA A 161 2.84 -0.69 -1.69
C ALA A 161 3.59 -1.78 -2.45
N GLY A 162 4.69 -1.40 -3.08
CA GLY A 162 5.64 -2.35 -3.61
C GLY A 162 6.47 -2.93 -2.48
N THR A 163 6.99 -4.12 -2.68
CA THR A 163 8.11 -4.62 -1.88
C THR A 163 9.30 -3.71 -2.15
N THR A 164 9.57 -2.74 -1.28
CA THR A 164 10.88 -2.09 -1.29
C THR A 164 11.92 -3.17 -1.08
N ARG A 165 12.99 -3.13 -1.86
CA ARG A 165 14.22 -3.85 -1.51
C ARG A 165 14.75 -3.22 -0.24
N LEU A 166 14.32 -3.73 0.90
CA LEU A 166 14.92 -3.42 2.18
C LEU A 166 16.33 -4.01 2.18
N CYS A 167 17.31 -3.27 2.71
CA CYS A 167 18.55 -3.89 3.13
C CYS A 167 18.21 -4.98 4.15
N TRP A 168 18.97 -6.08 4.20
CA TRP A 168 18.67 -7.20 5.10
C TRP A 168 18.49 -6.74 6.56
N SER A 169 19.28 -5.77 7.01
CA SER A 169 19.13 -5.17 8.34
C SER A 169 17.76 -4.54 8.55
N ASP A 170 17.24 -3.84 7.55
CA ASP A 170 15.95 -3.15 7.61
C ASP A 170 14.79 -4.14 7.46
N ALA A 171 14.96 -5.18 6.62
CA ALA A 171 14.02 -6.29 6.51
C ALA A 171 13.90 -7.06 7.82
N LEU A 172 15.03 -7.39 8.45
CA LEU A 172 15.08 -8.04 9.75
C LEU A 172 14.46 -7.17 10.84
N LEU A 173 14.80 -5.87 10.89
CA LEU A 173 14.24 -4.94 11.88
C LEU A 173 12.74 -4.72 11.67
N TYR A 174 12.25 -4.78 10.42
CA TYR A 174 10.83 -4.77 10.10
C TYR A 174 10.15 -6.06 10.58
N CYS A 175 10.68 -7.25 10.22
CA CYS A 175 10.16 -8.55 10.68
C CYS A 175 10.09 -8.57 12.22
N ARG A 176 11.15 -8.17 12.95
CA ARG A 176 11.19 -8.17 14.43
C ARG A 176 10.19 -7.23 15.10
N ARG A 177 9.79 -6.15 14.43
CA ARG A 177 8.88 -5.15 14.99
C ARG A 177 7.41 -5.47 14.75
N HIS A 178 7.09 -6.16 13.66
CA HIS A 178 5.71 -6.35 13.20
C HIS A 178 5.27 -7.83 13.17
N HIS A 179 6.21 -8.76 13.30
CA HIS A 179 5.99 -10.20 13.32
C HIS A 179 6.75 -10.83 14.50
N TRP A 180 6.26 -11.95 15.03
CA TRP A 180 6.73 -12.55 16.29
C TRP A 180 7.53 -13.84 16.08
N ASP A 181 7.66 -14.28 14.84
CA ASP A 181 7.94 -15.65 14.41
C ASP A 181 9.15 -15.72 13.46
N LEU A 182 10.20 -14.98 13.81
CA LEU A 182 11.52 -15.15 13.21
C LEU A 182 12.21 -16.39 13.79
N LEU A 183 12.58 -17.33 12.92
CA LEU A 183 13.39 -18.48 13.30
C LEU A 183 14.87 -18.18 13.02
N SER A 184 15.70 -18.20 14.06
CA SER A 184 17.15 -18.17 13.92
C SER A 184 17.70 -19.59 13.96
N ILE A 185 18.35 -20.03 12.88
CA ILE A 185 19.03 -21.32 12.79
C ILE A 185 20.50 -21.09 13.11
N LEU A 186 20.96 -21.66 14.23
CA LEU A 186 22.29 -21.43 14.81
C LEU A 186 23.20 -22.68 14.70
N SER A 187 22.66 -23.81 14.21
CA SER A 187 23.33 -25.11 14.14
C SER A 187 22.89 -25.95 12.95
N ARG A 188 23.68 -26.99 12.63
CA ARG A 188 23.37 -27.94 11.54
C ARG A 188 22.18 -28.84 11.90
N GLU A 189 22.00 -29.09 13.18
CA GLU A 189 20.92 -29.88 13.74
C GLU A 189 19.59 -29.12 13.57
N GLU A 190 19.54 -27.85 13.97
CA GLU A 190 18.37 -26.98 13.74
C GLU A 190 18.05 -26.85 12.24
N GLN A 191 19.06 -26.76 11.38
CA GLN A 191 18.87 -26.73 9.92
C GLN A 191 18.17 -28.02 9.43
N SER A 192 18.63 -29.19 9.88
CA SER A 192 18.06 -30.47 9.47
C SER A 192 16.62 -30.65 10.00
N GLU A 193 16.32 -30.15 11.19
CA GLU A 193 14.96 -30.16 11.76
C GLU A 193 14.02 -29.26 10.95
N VAL A 194 14.46 -28.05 10.59
CA VAL A 194 13.68 -27.13 9.75
C VAL A 194 13.41 -27.72 8.37
N GLU A 195 14.41 -28.32 7.72
CA GLU A 195 14.25 -29.00 6.43
C GLU A 195 13.25 -30.18 6.53
N GLN A 196 13.28 -30.91 7.64
CA GLN A 196 12.34 -32.00 7.88
C GLN A 196 10.90 -31.49 8.16
N LEU A 197 10.76 -30.33 8.81
CA LEU A 197 9.46 -29.69 9.05
C LEU A 197 8.87 -29.11 7.76
N LEU A 198 9.69 -28.46 6.93
CA LEU A 198 9.26 -27.91 5.63
C LEU A 198 8.85 -29.00 4.64
N SER A 199 9.50 -30.17 4.69
CA SER A 199 9.17 -31.31 3.83
C SER A 199 7.94 -32.11 4.29
N ARG A 200 7.53 -31.99 5.56
CA ARG A 200 6.36 -32.68 6.14
C ARG A 200 5.12 -31.82 6.27
N GLY A 201 5.28 -30.50 6.34
CA GLY A 201 4.17 -29.57 6.51
C GLY A 201 3.41 -29.35 5.20
N SER A 202 2.09 -29.44 5.26
CA SER A 202 1.19 -28.93 4.21
C SER A 202 1.07 -27.41 4.31
N PHE A 203 2.19 -26.71 4.45
CA PHE A 203 2.22 -25.26 4.34
C PHE A 203 2.16 -24.93 2.85
N LEU A 204 1.31 -23.99 2.47
CA LEU A 204 1.43 -23.33 1.17
C LEU A 204 2.73 -22.52 1.23
N LEU A 205 3.87 -23.19 1.04
CA LEU A 205 5.12 -22.49 0.84
C LEU A 205 4.88 -21.56 -0.33
N THR A 206 5.12 -20.28 -0.08
CA THR A 206 5.23 -19.31 -1.15
C THR A 206 6.31 -19.78 -2.11
N ASP A 207 6.20 -19.41 -3.38
CA ASP A 207 7.19 -19.73 -4.42
C ASP A 207 8.65 -19.33 -4.05
N HIS A 208 8.86 -18.58 -2.94
CA HIS A 208 10.14 -18.04 -2.52
C HIS A 208 10.35 -18.20 -1.01
N VAL A 209 11.51 -18.74 -0.61
CA VAL A 209 12.05 -18.71 0.77
C VAL A 209 13.25 -17.78 0.78
N TRP A 210 13.28 -16.80 1.69
CA TRP A 210 14.38 -15.82 1.76
C TRP A 210 15.42 -16.26 2.79
N LEU A 211 16.61 -16.60 2.31
CA LEU A 211 17.76 -17.00 3.14
C LEU A 211 18.73 -15.82 3.27
N GLY A 212 18.95 -15.33 4.50
CA GLY A 212 19.97 -14.32 4.78
C GLY A 212 21.32 -14.95 5.08
N LEU A 213 22.34 -14.72 4.23
CA LEU A 213 23.72 -15.12 4.50
C LEU A 213 24.52 -13.92 5.02
N ARG A 214 25.06 -14.03 6.25
CA ARG A 214 25.85 -12.96 6.88
C ARG A 214 27.34 -13.06 6.51
N ARG A 215 27.88 -12.05 5.83
CA ARG A 215 29.31 -11.71 5.86
C ARG A 215 29.46 -10.27 6.33
N TYR A 216 30.38 -10.02 7.25
CA TYR A 216 30.72 -8.66 7.67
C TYR A 216 31.34 -7.90 6.47
N GLY A 217 30.66 -6.84 6.04
CA GLY A 217 31.04 -6.02 4.87
C GLY A 217 30.16 -6.31 3.65
N CYS A 218 29.29 -5.35 3.30
CA CYS A 218 28.52 -5.38 2.05
C CYS A 218 29.51 -5.38 0.86
N PRO A 219 29.40 -6.32 -0.11
CA PRO A 219 28.63 -6.01 -1.31
C PRO A 219 27.89 -7.21 -1.95
N TRP A 220 26.91 -6.84 -2.79
CA TRP A 220 26.11 -7.63 -3.76
C TRP A 220 24.81 -8.28 -3.27
N GLY A 221 23.70 -7.65 -3.67
CA GLY A 221 22.72 -8.20 -4.63
C GLY A 221 21.99 -9.50 -4.29
N LEU A 222 20.67 -9.49 -4.47
CA LEU A 222 19.82 -10.67 -4.43
C LEU A 222 20.29 -11.73 -5.45
N TYR A 223 20.40 -12.99 -5.03
CA TYR A 223 20.52 -14.14 -5.93
C TYR A 223 19.19 -14.88 -5.99
N LYS A 224 18.78 -15.19 -7.22
CA LYS A 224 17.61 -15.99 -7.58
C LYS A 224 18.03 -17.46 -7.56
N MET A 225 17.38 -18.29 -6.76
CA MET A 225 17.24 -19.73 -7.00
C MET A 225 15.79 -20.10 -6.83
#